data_AF-A0AAT9RW19-F1
#
_entry.id   AF-A0AAT9RW19-F1
#
_cell.length_a   1.000
_cell.length_b   1.000
_cell.length_c   1.000
_cell.angle_alpha   90.00
_cell.angle_beta   90.00
_cell.angle_gamma   90.00
#
_symmetry.space_group_name_H-M   'P 1'
#
loop_
_entity.id
_entity.type
_entity.pdbx_description
1 polymer ?
#
loop_
_entity_poly.entity_id
_entity_poly.type
_entity_poly.pdbx_seq_one_letter_code
_entity_poly.pdbx_strand_id
1 'polypeptide(L)'
;MKRAGILNRHLAGAIAELGHGHGVLVCDAGMPVPEGPRVVDLAFRAGVPSFAEVLDGLLDELVVEGATAAREVHGANPEAGALLEDRFPELVLVSHERLKELSAGARLVVRTGEARPYANVLLRCGVFF
;
A
#
# COMPACT_ATOMS: atom_id res chain seq x y z
N MET A 1 -15.06 4.07 20.48
CA MET A 1 -15.36 3.24 19.29
C MET A 1 -15.50 4.16 18.09
N LYS A 2 -14.76 3.93 16.99
CA LYS A 2 -14.84 4.72 15.74
C LYS A 2 -16.15 4.35 15.01
N ARG A 3 -16.81 5.33 14.37
CA ARG A 3 -18.13 5.14 13.73
C ARG A 3 -18.07 4.75 12.24
N ALA A 4 -16.97 5.08 11.55
CA ALA A 4 -16.78 4.83 10.12
C ALA A 4 -15.27 4.76 9.79
N GLY A 5 -14.92 4.43 8.55
CA GLY A 5 -13.54 4.28 8.08
C GLY A 5 -12.84 3.03 8.62
N ILE A 6 -11.51 3.01 8.52
CA ILE A 6 -10.60 2.00 9.04
C ILE A 6 -10.75 1.92 10.56
N LEU A 7 -11.24 0.76 11.01
CA LEU A 7 -11.47 0.45 12.43
C LEU A 7 -10.25 -0.13 13.13
N ASN A 8 -9.29 -0.67 12.37
CA ASN A 8 -8.06 -1.22 12.95
C ASN A 8 -7.31 -0.10 13.68
N ARG A 9 -7.27 -0.17 15.02
CA ARG A 9 -6.69 0.89 15.86
C ARG A 9 -5.23 1.20 15.54
N HIS A 10 -4.45 0.20 15.14
CA HIS A 10 -3.03 0.37 14.85
C HIS A 10 -2.83 1.06 13.51
N LEU A 11 -3.65 0.72 12.52
CA LEU A 11 -3.66 1.36 11.21
C LEU A 11 -4.21 2.78 11.29
N ALA A 12 -5.37 2.97 11.93
CA ALA A 12 -5.99 4.27 12.10
C ALA A 12 -5.07 5.26 12.84
N GLY A 13 -4.38 4.79 13.89
CA GLY A 13 -3.37 5.60 14.58
C GLY A 13 -2.17 5.92 13.70
N ALA A 14 -1.65 4.94 12.94
CA ALA A 14 -0.52 5.16 12.04
C ALA A 14 -0.84 6.16 10.91
N ILE A 15 -2.06 6.10 10.36
CA ILE A 15 -2.52 7.02 9.32
C ILE A 15 -2.63 8.45 9.85
N ALA A 16 -3.13 8.63 11.07
CA ALA A 16 -3.24 9.95 11.68
C ALA A 16 -1.89 10.64 11.95
N GLU A 17 -0.78 9.89 11.93
CA GLU A 17 0.58 10.40 12.08
C GLU A 17 1.25 10.75 10.72
N LEU A 18 0.57 10.52 9.59
CA LEU A 18 1.10 10.81 8.27
C LEU A 18 1.04 12.31 7.95
N GLY A 19 2.00 12.76 7.14
CA GLY A 19 2.11 14.12 6.63
C GLY A 19 2.54 14.09 5.17
N HIS A 20 2.53 15.25 4.53
CA HIS A 20 2.91 15.39 3.12
C HIS A 20 4.31 14.84 2.84
N GLY A 21 4.44 14.10 1.75
CA GLY A 21 5.66 13.45 1.32
C GLY A 21 5.97 12.12 2.01
N HIS A 22 5.23 11.73 3.06
CA HIS A 22 5.42 10.42 3.68
C HIS A 22 5.02 9.28 2.72
N GLY A 23 5.83 8.23 2.70
CA GLY A 23 5.56 7.01 1.97
C GLY A 23 4.70 6.01 2.76
N VAL A 24 3.73 5.38 2.12
CA VAL A 24 2.95 4.26 2.66
C VAL A 24 3.02 3.09 1.68
N LEU A 25 3.67 2.00 2.07
CA LEU A 25 3.66 0.77 1.28
C LEU A 25 2.42 -0.05 1.65
N VAL A 26 1.58 -0.39 0.68
CA VAL A 26 0.58 -1.45 0.81
C VAL A 26 1.15 -2.66 0.09
N CYS A 27 1.25 -3.82 0.77
CA CYS A 27 1.95 -4.96 0.21
C CYS A 27 1.23 -6.29 0.38
N ASP A 28 1.58 -7.23 -0.49
CA ASP A 28 1.22 -8.64 -0.41
C ASP A 28 1.88 -9.33 0.79
N ALA A 29 1.48 -10.57 1.05
CA ALA A 29 2.00 -11.34 2.18
C ALA A 29 3.49 -11.72 2.02
N GLY A 30 4.08 -11.61 0.83
CA GLY A 30 5.45 -12.03 0.53
C GLY A 30 6.49 -10.91 0.49
N MET A 31 6.07 -9.65 0.39
CA MET A 31 6.98 -8.50 0.31
C MET A 31 7.89 -8.40 1.54
N PRO A 32 9.24 -8.43 1.38
CA PRO A 32 10.14 -8.22 2.49
C PRO A 32 10.04 -6.78 3.00
N VAL A 33 10.00 -6.61 4.32
CA VAL A 33 9.94 -5.30 4.95
C VAL A 33 11.28 -5.02 5.64
N PRO A 34 12.02 -3.97 5.22
CA PRO A 34 13.28 -3.60 5.86
C PRO A 34 13.06 -3.03 7.26
N GLU A 35 14.12 -2.91 8.06
CA GLU A 35 14.07 -2.19 9.34
C GLU A 35 13.79 -0.69 9.12
N GLY A 36 12.99 -0.09 10.00
CA GLY A 36 12.71 1.35 10.00
C GLY A 36 11.21 1.70 9.91
N PRO A 37 10.50 1.32 8.82
CA PRO A 37 9.08 1.61 8.67
C PRO A 37 8.24 1.00 9.80
N ARG A 38 7.19 1.71 10.23
CA ARG A 38 6.18 1.13 11.11
C ARG A 38 5.39 0.10 10.30
N VAL A 39 5.26 -1.12 10.81
CA VAL A 39 4.48 -2.18 10.16
C VAL A 39 3.14 -2.36 10.84
N VAL A 40 2.07 -2.35 10.06
CA VAL A 40 0.76 -2.82 10.48
C VAL A 40 0.42 -4.05 9.65
N ASP A 41 0.57 -5.22 10.28
CA ASP A 41 0.27 -6.50 9.65
C ASP A 41 -1.22 -6.83 9.82
N LEU A 42 -1.96 -6.84 8.71
CA LEU A 42 -3.37 -7.22 8.66
C LEU A 42 -3.56 -8.65 8.17
N ALA A 43 -2.50 -9.34 7.75
CA ALA A 43 -2.61 -10.67 7.16
C ALA A 43 -3.18 -11.64 8.19
N PHE A 44 -4.37 -12.17 7.89
CA PHE A 44 -5.01 -13.19 8.73
C PHE A 44 -4.89 -14.57 8.10
N ARG A 45 -5.18 -14.68 6.81
CA ARG A 45 -5.05 -15.89 5.99
C ARG A 45 -4.65 -15.50 4.57
N ALA A 46 -4.17 -16.45 3.78
CA ALA A 46 -3.92 -16.23 2.36
C ALA A 46 -5.20 -15.70 1.67
N GLY A 47 -5.08 -14.55 1.02
CA GLY A 47 -6.14 -13.77 0.40
C GLY A 47 -6.96 -12.88 1.33
N VAL A 48 -6.70 -12.85 2.65
CA VAL A 48 -7.58 -12.16 3.63
C VAL A 48 -6.80 -11.28 4.64
N PRO A 49 -7.05 -9.96 4.65
CA PRO A 49 -7.83 -9.19 3.66
C PRO A 49 -7.12 -9.12 2.31
N SER A 50 -7.85 -8.91 1.23
CA SER A 50 -7.26 -8.76 -0.11
C SER A 50 -6.50 -7.44 -0.26
N PHE A 51 -5.64 -7.36 -1.28
CA PHE A 51 -4.92 -6.12 -1.57
C PHE A 51 -5.89 -4.98 -1.94
N ALA A 52 -6.90 -5.28 -2.76
CA ALA A 52 -7.89 -4.30 -3.20
C ALA A 52 -8.69 -3.71 -2.04
N GLU A 53 -9.20 -4.54 -1.13
CA GLU A 53 -9.99 -4.08 0.02
C GLU A 53 -9.18 -3.15 0.93
N VAL A 54 -7.92 -3.47 1.18
CA VAL A 54 -7.05 -2.64 2.03
C VAL A 54 -6.67 -1.35 1.31
N LEU A 55 -6.33 -1.42 0.02
CA LEU A 55 -5.98 -0.25 -0.77
C LEU A 55 -7.14 0.74 -0.85
N ASP A 56 -8.33 0.29 -1.20
CA ASP A 56 -9.51 1.15 -1.32
C ASP A 56 -9.85 1.81 0.03
N GLY A 57 -9.83 1.04 1.13
CA GLY A 57 -10.06 1.60 2.46
C GLY A 57 -9.01 2.63 2.90
N LEU A 58 -7.77 2.51 2.42
CA LEU A 58 -6.72 3.52 2.64
C LEU A 58 -6.96 4.77 1.80
N LEU A 59 -7.35 4.62 0.53
CA LEU A 59 -7.63 5.74 -0.38
C LEU A 59 -8.86 6.56 0.06
N ASP A 60 -9.80 5.96 0.79
CA ASP A 60 -10.93 6.67 1.40
C ASP A 60 -10.50 7.64 2.53
N GLU A 61 -9.35 7.41 3.19
CA GLU A 61 -8.87 8.24 4.31
C GLU A 61 -7.57 9.02 4.01
N LEU A 62 -6.83 8.65 2.97
CA LEU A 62 -5.54 9.26 2.61
C LEU A 62 -5.67 10.15 1.39
N VAL A 63 -5.09 11.35 1.47
CA VAL A 63 -4.75 12.11 0.27
C VAL A 63 -3.44 11.58 -0.30
N VAL A 64 -3.49 11.10 -1.53
CA VAL A 64 -2.35 10.53 -2.25
C VAL A 64 -2.06 11.40 -3.46
N GLU A 65 -0.80 11.77 -3.65
CA GLU A 65 -0.34 12.60 -4.78
C GLU A 65 0.56 11.83 -5.76
N GLY A 66 0.82 10.56 -5.47
CA GLY A 66 1.64 9.71 -6.31
C GLY A 66 1.63 8.27 -5.83
N ALA A 67 1.77 7.35 -6.78
CA ALA A 67 1.85 5.92 -6.52
C ALA A 67 2.98 5.31 -7.35
N THR A 68 3.70 4.35 -6.78
CA THR A 68 4.76 3.61 -7.45
C THR A 68 4.57 2.11 -7.25
N ALA A 69 4.58 1.33 -8.33
CA ALA A 69 4.42 -0.12 -8.29
C ALA A 69 5.49 -0.85 -9.12
N ALA A 70 5.58 -2.16 -8.94
CA ALA A 70 6.48 -3.01 -9.72
C ALA A 70 5.87 -3.32 -11.09
N ARG A 71 6.59 -3.03 -12.18
CA ARG A 71 6.13 -3.27 -13.57
C ARG A 71 5.81 -4.73 -13.86
N GLU A 72 6.40 -5.66 -13.12
CA GLU A 72 6.17 -7.10 -13.17
C GLU A 72 4.70 -7.46 -12.88
N VAL A 73 3.95 -6.59 -12.17
CA VAL A 73 2.54 -6.80 -11.84
C VAL A 73 1.69 -7.03 -13.08
N HIS A 74 1.94 -6.34 -14.20
CA HIS A 74 1.13 -6.49 -15.42
C HIS A 74 1.23 -7.88 -16.05
N GLY A 75 2.37 -8.55 -15.91
CA GLY A 75 2.58 -9.90 -16.45
C GLY A 75 2.14 -10.99 -15.48
N ALA A 76 2.45 -10.82 -14.19
CA ALA A 76 2.29 -11.87 -13.19
C ALA A 76 0.97 -11.77 -12.41
N ASN A 77 0.36 -10.59 -12.34
CA ASN A 77 -0.91 -10.35 -11.67
C ASN A 77 -1.72 -9.25 -12.38
N PRO A 78 -2.27 -9.54 -13.57
CA PRO A 78 -2.96 -8.55 -14.39
C PRO A 78 -4.14 -7.86 -13.69
N GLU A 79 -4.79 -8.55 -12.75
CA GLU A 79 -5.91 -7.99 -11.96
C GLU A 79 -5.44 -6.87 -11.02
N ALA A 80 -4.35 -7.10 -10.28
CA ALA A 80 -3.75 -6.04 -9.46
C ALA A 80 -3.17 -4.92 -10.33
N GLY A 81 -2.59 -5.24 -11.48
CA GLY A 81 -2.11 -4.25 -12.44
C GLY A 81 -3.23 -3.32 -12.93
N ALA A 82 -4.35 -3.90 -13.36
CA ALA A 82 -5.53 -3.15 -13.82
C ALA A 82 -6.15 -2.31 -12.70
N LEU A 83 -6.22 -2.84 -11.48
CA LEU A 83 -6.67 -2.10 -10.31
C LEU A 83 -5.79 -0.86 -10.06
N LEU A 84 -4.46 -1.02 -10.10
CA LEU A 84 -3.53 0.07 -9.86
C LEU A 84 -3.60 1.15 -10.95
N GLU A 85 -3.73 0.76 -12.22
CA GLU A 85 -3.93 1.70 -13.33
C GLU A 85 -5.23 2.49 -13.19
N ASP A 86 -6.31 1.83 -12.77
CA ASP A 86 -7.62 2.47 -12.56
C ASP A 86 -7.59 3.47 -11.40
N ARG A 87 -6.96 3.11 -10.28
CA ARG A 87 -6.85 3.99 -9.11
C ARG A 87 -5.83 5.13 -9.29
N PHE A 88 -4.82 4.92 -10.14
CA PHE A 88 -3.70 5.85 -10.31
C PHE A 88 -3.38 6.09 -11.79
N PRO A 89 -4.02 7.08 -12.45
CA PRO A 89 -3.75 7.40 -13.85
C PRO A 89 -2.28 7.76 -14.15
N GLU A 90 -1.56 8.28 -13.16
CA GLU A 90 -0.13 8.63 -13.24
C GLU A 90 0.75 7.63 -12.46
N LEU A 91 0.38 6.35 -12.46
CA LEU A 91 1.14 5.30 -11.78
C LEU A 91 2.57 5.21 -12.33
N VAL A 92 3.55 5.33 -11.43
CA VAL A 92 4.96 5.14 -11.78
C VAL A 92 5.31 3.66 -11.67
N LEU A 93 5.86 3.09 -12.74
CA LEU A 93 6.29 1.69 -12.77
C LEU A 93 7.81 1.59 -12.69
N VAL A 94 8.30 0.82 -11.73
CA VAL A 94 9.73 0.52 -11.52
C VAL A 94 9.96 -0.99 -11.51
N SER A 95 11.20 -1.46 -11.47
CA SER A 95 11.45 -2.88 -11.20
C SER A 95 11.07 -3.25 -9.76
N HIS A 96 10.74 -4.51 -9.51
CA HIS A 96 10.42 -4.97 -8.17
C HIS A 96 11.57 -4.75 -7.17
N GLU A 97 12.82 -4.94 -7.60
CA GLU A 97 14.00 -4.63 -6.76
C GLU A 97 14.07 -3.16 -6.40
N ARG A 98 13.80 -2.26 -7.36
CA ARG A 98 13.76 -0.82 -7.07
C ARG A 98 12.62 -0.46 -6.12
N LEU A 99 11.46 -1.12 -6.24
CA LEU A 99 10.36 -0.92 -5.29
C LEU A 99 10.76 -1.33 -3.87
N LYS A 100 11.50 -2.44 -3.69
CA LYS A 100 12.03 -2.85 -2.38
C LYS A 100 12.96 -1.78 -1.79
N GLU A 101 13.89 -1.25 -2.59
CA GLU A 101 14.78 -0.18 -2.14
C GLU A 101 14.01 1.07 -1.69
N LEU A 102 13.01 1.50 -2.47
CA LEU A 102 12.17 2.65 -2.14
C LEU A 102 11.35 2.40 -0.87
N SER A 103 10.90 1.17 -0.65
CA SER A 103 10.08 0.81 0.51
C SER A 103 10.79 1.01 1.85
N ALA A 104 12.12 1.02 1.88
CA ALA A 104 12.90 1.33 3.08
C ALA A 104 12.68 2.76 3.60
N GLY A 105 12.33 3.69 2.71
CA GLY A 105 11.98 5.06 3.07
C GLY A 105 10.52 5.24 3.47
N ALA A 106 9.69 4.20 3.42
CA ALA A 106 8.29 4.31 3.79
C ALA A 106 8.15 4.63 5.29
N ARG A 107 7.20 5.50 5.62
CA ARG A 107 6.84 5.77 7.02
C ARG A 107 6.01 4.63 7.60
N LEU A 108 5.16 4.04 6.76
CA LEU A 108 4.21 2.99 7.11
C LEU A 108 4.24 1.88 6.06
N VAL A 109 4.18 0.64 6.53
CA VAL A 109 3.93 -0.54 5.71
C VAL A 109 2.65 -1.21 6.21
N VAL A 110 1.72 -1.44 5.31
CA VAL A 110 0.45 -2.13 5.55
C VAL A 110 0.50 -3.46 4.82
N ARG A 111 0.72 -4.53 5.57
CA ARG A 111 0.78 -5.89 5.00
C ARG A 111 -0.63 -6.45 4.91
N THR A 112 -1.02 -6.86 3.72
CA THR A 112 -2.31 -7.49 3.43
C THR A 112 -2.19 -9.01 3.48
N GLY A 113 -3.32 -9.70 3.43
CA GLY A 113 -3.33 -11.16 3.24
C GLY A 113 -3.10 -11.58 1.78
N GLU A 114 -2.96 -10.65 0.83
CA GLU A 114 -2.86 -10.95 -0.60
C GLU A 114 -1.76 -11.98 -0.88
N ALA A 115 -2.13 -13.03 -1.62
CA ALA A 115 -1.29 -14.19 -1.89
C ALA A 115 -0.95 -14.33 -3.39
N ARG A 116 -1.27 -13.30 -4.18
CA ARG A 116 -0.88 -13.18 -5.59
C ARG A 116 0.35 -12.29 -5.72
N PRO A 117 1.21 -12.55 -6.72
CA PRO A 117 2.51 -11.91 -6.81
C PRO A 117 2.40 -10.41 -7.15
N TYR A 118 3.36 -9.63 -6.68
CA TYR A 118 3.57 -8.22 -7.02
C TYR A 118 2.39 -7.28 -6.70
N ALA A 119 1.47 -7.67 -5.82
CA ALA A 119 0.40 -6.80 -5.37
C ALA A 119 0.92 -5.83 -4.29
N ASN A 120 1.74 -4.88 -4.74
CA ASN A 120 2.45 -3.93 -3.91
C ASN A 120 2.41 -2.53 -4.55
N VAL A 121 2.10 -1.52 -3.75
CA VAL A 121 2.14 -0.11 -4.17
C VAL A 121 2.70 0.76 -3.06
N LEU A 122 3.64 1.63 -3.41
CA LEU A 122 4.15 2.68 -2.54
C LEU A 122 3.41 3.98 -2.85
N LEU A 123 2.56 4.41 -1.93
CA LEU A 123 1.80 5.65 -1.99
C LEU A 123 2.64 6.80 -1.43
N ARG A 124 2.56 7.98 -2.03
CA ARG A 124 3.11 9.23 -1.49
C ARG A 124 1.96 10.11 -1.00
N CYS A 125 2.00 10.48 0.28
CA CYS A 125 0.97 11.31 0.90
C CYS A 125 1.02 12.74 0.35
N GLY A 126 -0.15 13.24 -0.06
CA GLY A 126 -0.35 14.61 -0.53
C GLY A 126 -0.83 15.55 0.58
N VAL A 127 -1.37 16.69 0.13
CA VAL A 127 -2.00 17.71 0.97
C VAL A 127 -3.42 17.94 0.45
N PHE A 128 -4.38 18.18 1.35
CA PHE A 128 -5.80 18.37 1.00
C PHE A 128 -6.17 19.83 0.63
N PHE A 129 -5.21 20.76 0.64
CA PHE A 129 -5.38 22.20 0.43
C PHE A 129 -4.37 22.74 -0.59
#